data_AF-A0A0L8I486-F1
#
_entry.id   AF-A0A0L8I486-F1
#
_cell.length_a   1.000
_cell.length_b   1.000
_cell.length_c   1.000
_cell.angle_alpha   90.00
_cell.angle_beta   90.00
_cell.angle_gamma   90.00
#
_symmetry.space_group_name_H-M   'P 1'
#
loop_
_entity.id
_entity.type
_entity.pdbx_description
1 polymer ?
#
loop_
_entity_poly.entity_id
_entity_poly.type
_entity_poly.pdbx_seq_one_letter_code
_entity_poly.pdbx_strand_id
1 'polypeptide(L)' 'GKTKVLRINNKQEELITINGAHVEDVSEFVYLGSKISKSGRSDEDITARSKKAWQAFAILWPV' A
#
# COMPACT_ATOMS: atom_id res chain seq x y z
N GLY A 1 -11.65 3.00 -16.70
CA GLY A 1 -10.34 3.60 -17.01
C GLY A 1 -9.23 2.75 -16.42
N LYS A 2 -8.02 2.79 -16.99
CA LYS A 2 -6.85 2.10 -16.41
C LYS A 2 -6.23 2.89 -15.25
N THR A 3 -6.31 4.22 -15.33
CA THR A 3 -5.80 5.12 -14.32
C THR A 3 -6.77 5.23 -13.15
N LYS A 4 -6.22 5.13 -11.94
CA LYS A 4 -6.90 5.33 -10.66
C LYS A 4 -5.97 6.13 -9.75
N VAL A 5 -6.54 6.85 -8.79
CA VAL A 5 -5.79 7.66 -7.82
C VAL A 5 -5.90 7.03 -6.45
N LEU A 6 -4.78 6.94 -5.72
CA LEU A 6 -4.76 6.69 -4.28
C LEU A 6 -4.15 7.92 -3.61
N ARG A 7 -4.84 8.50 -2.62
CA ARG A 7 -4.34 9.64 -1.84
C ARG A 7 -3.83 9.19 -0.48
N ILE A 8 -2.60 9.54 -0.17
CA ILE A 8 -1.97 9.27 1.13
C ILE A 8 -1.69 10.62 1.80
N ASN A 9 -2.10 10.78 3.06
CA ASN A 9 -1.90 11.98 3.88
C ASN A 9 -2.50 13.30 3.32
N ASN A 10 -3.26 13.25 2.23
CA ASN A 10 -3.92 14.42 1.67
C ASN A 10 -5.32 14.61 2.29
N LYS A 11 -5.65 15.85 2.69
CA LYS A 11 -6.98 16.24 3.21
C LYS A 11 -7.94 16.70 2.12
N GLN A 12 -7.45 16.99 0.91
CA GLN A 12 -8.28 17.45 -0.19
C GLN A 12 -8.88 16.28 -0.98
N GLU A 13 -10.19 16.36 -1.24
CA GLU A 13 -10.97 15.41 -2.06
C GLU A 13 -11.27 15.95 -3.47
N GLU A 14 -10.49 16.91 -3.96
CA GLU A 14 -10.68 17.50 -5.29
C GLU A 14 -10.65 16.46 -6.42
N LEU A 15 -11.57 16.54 -7.36
CA LEU A 15 -11.68 15.60 -8.49
C LEU A 15 -10.49 15.75 -9.44
N ILE A 16 -9.77 14.64 -9.68
CA ILE A 16 -8.70 14.60 -10.68
C ILE A 16 -9.32 14.27 -12.03
N THR A 17 -9.00 15.08 -13.03
CA THR A 17 -9.50 14.93 -14.39
C THR A 17 -8.33 14.63 -15.32
N ILE A 18 -8.41 13.53 -16.08
CA ILE A 18 -7.44 13.16 -17.11
C ILE A 18 -8.19 13.05 -18.44
N ASN A 19 -7.75 13.81 -19.45
CA ASN A 19 -8.40 13.89 -20.77
C ASN A 19 -9.91 14.17 -20.71
N GLY A 20 -10.32 15.06 -19.80
CA GLY A 20 -11.74 15.42 -19.62
C GLY A 20 -12.59 14.37 -18.90
N ALA A 21 -12.01 13.24 -18.46
CA ALA A 21 -12.70 12.23 -17.67
C ALA A 21 -12.23 12.25 -16.21
N HIS A 22 -13.18 12.13 -15.28
CA HIS A 22 -12.87 11.96 -13.87
C HIS A 22 -12.18 10.63 -13.62
N VAL A 23 -11.14 10.66 -12.80
CA VAL A 23 -10.39 9.49 -12.38
C VAL A 23 -10.98 8.97 -11.07
N GLU A 24 -11.17 7.66 -11.00
CA GLU A 24 -11.65 6.99 -9.80
C GLU A 24 -10.61 7.11 -8.67
N ASP A 25 -11.08 7.53 -7.50
CA ASP A 25 -10.30 7.50 -6.26
C ASP A 25 -10.50 6.15 -5.57
N VAL A 26 -9.39 5.47 -5.24
CA VAL A 26 -9.40 4.17 -4.57
C VAL A 26 -8.72 4.25 -3.23
N SER A 27 -9.11 3.37 -2.32
CA SER A 27 -8.52 3.24 -0.99
C SER A 27 -7.33 2.29 -0.94
N GLU A 28 -7.18 1.42 -1.95
CA GLU A 28 -6.10 0.46 -2.07
C GLU A 28 -5.85 0.01 -3.52
N PHE A 29 -4.61 -0.41 -3.80
CA PHE A 29 -4.26 -1.12 -5.03
C PHE A 29 -3.09 -2.07 -4.81
N VAL A 30 -2.95 -3.07 -5.69
CA VAL A 30 -1.80 -3.97 -5.70
C VAL A 30 -0.79 -3.49 -6.72
N TYR A 31 0.44 -3.22 -6.27
CA TYR A 31 1.55 -2.85 -7.11
C TYR A 31 2.71 -3.79 -6.86
N LEU A 32 3.16 -4.47 -7.92
CA LEU A 32 4.27 -5.42 -7.88
C LEU A 32 4.14 -6.47 -6.76
N GLY A 33 2.90 -6.92 -6.49
CA GLY A 33 2.60 -7.91 -5.45
C GLY A 33 2.44 -7.33 -4.04
N SER A 34 2.66 -6.04 -3.84
CA SER A 34 2.44 -5.35 -2.56
C SER A 34 1.11 -4.60 -2.58
N LYS A 35 0.36 -4.71 -1.49
CA LYS A 35 -0.88 -3.96 -1.29
C LYS A 35 -0.56 -2.58 -0.72
N ILE A 36 -0.88 -1.53 -1.47
CA ILE A 36 -0.75 -0.14 -1.05
C ILE A 36 -2.15 0.34 -0.62
N SER A 37 -2.27 0.99 0.54
CA SER A 37 -3.56 1.52 1.03
C SER A 37 -3.44 2.95 1.58
N LYS A 38 -4.57 3.67 1.61
CA LYS A 38 -4.71 5.02 2.17
C LYS A 38 -4.39 5.08 3.65
N SER A 39 -4.68 4.00 4.37
CA SER A 39 -4.43 3.85 5.82
C SER A 39 -2.96 3.62 6.16
N GLY A 40 -2.05 3.57 5.18
CA GLY A 40 -0.63 3.40 5.47
C GLY A 40 -0.32 2.01 6.03
N ARG A 41 -0.94 0.95 5.48
CA ARG A 41 -0.62 -0.46 5.80
C ARG A 41 0.85 -0.84 5.63
N SER A 42 1.69 0.08 5.18
CA SER A 42 3.14 0.02 5.29
C SER A 42 3.60 -0.33 6.69
N ASP A 43 3.05 0.25 7.76
CA ASP A 43 3.52 -0.07 9.13
C ASP A 43 3.16 -1.50 9.53
N GLU A 44 1.94 -1.94 9.21
CA GLU A 44 1.48 -3.32 9.43
C GLU A 44 2.29 -4.32 8.60
N ASP A 45 2.58 -4.00 7.34
CA ASP A 45 3.36 -4.84 6.42
C ASP A 45 4.86 -4.90 6.81
N ILE A 46 5.48 -3.77 7.14
CA ILE A 46 6.85 -3.69 7.68
C ILE A 46 6.94 -4.51 8.97
N THR A 47 5.95 -4.38 9.86
CA THR A 47 5.88 -5.15 11.10
C THR A 47 5.73 -6.65 10.82
N ALA A 48 4.86 -7.03 9.88
CA ALA A 48 4.67 -8.43 9.51
C ALA A 48 5.92 -9.05 8.86
N ARG A 49 6.60 -8.30 7.98
CA ARG A 49 7.86 -8.71 7.34
C ARG A 49 8.98 -8.84 8.37
N SER A 50 9.09 -7.88 9.29
CA SER A 50 10.04 -7.94 10.41
C SER A 50 9.78 -9.20 11.25
N LYS A 51 8.55 -9.43 11.70
CA LYS A 51 8.18 -10.64 12.47
C LYS A 51 8.54 -11.94 11.74
N LYS A 52 8.28 -12.04 10.44
CA LYS A 52 8.67 -13.21 9.64
C LYS A 52 10.19 -13.40 9.57
N ALA A 53 10.95 -12.33 9.41
CA ALA A 53 12.41 -12.39 9.41
C ALA A 53 12.97 -12.84 10.77
N TRP A 54 12.42 -12.32 11.87
CA TRP A 54 12.75 -12.77 13.22
C TRP A 54 12.43 -14.25 13.45
N GLN A 55 11.28 -14.71 12.97
CA GLN A 55 10.92 -16.13 13.03
C GLN A 55 11.87 -17.00 12.22
N ALA A 56 12.21 -16.59 10.99
CA ALA A 56 13.17 -17.31 10.17
C ALA A 56 14.56 -17.34 10.82
N PHE A 57 15.02 -16.23 11.39
CA PHE A 57 16.27 -16.17 12.15
C PHE A 57 16.24 -17.12 13.34
N ALA A 58 15.17 -17.13 14.13
CA ALA A 58 15.03 -18.03 15.29
C ALA A 58 14.99 -19.52 14.90
N ILE A 59 14.44 -19.85 13.73
CA ILE A 59 14.37 -21.23 13.22
C ILE A 59 15.73 -21.66 12.63
N LEU A 60 16.43 -20.76 11.94
CA LEU A 60 17.65 -21.06 11.20
C LEU A 60 18.92 -20.90 12.03
N TRP A 61 18.85 -20.29 13.21
CA TRP A 61 19.97 -20.26 14.15
C TRP A 61 20.09 -21.63 14.81
N PRO A 62 21.08 -22.46 14.46
CA PRO A 62 21.35 -23.66 15.23
C PRO A 62 21.93 -23.18 16.57
N VAL A 63 21.40 -23.70 17.67
CA VAL A 63 22.11 -23.66 18.96
C VAL A 63 23.51 -24.22 18.78
#